data_AF-A0A1M7MVH7-F1
#
_entry.id   AF-A0A1M7MVH7-F1
#
_cell.length_a   1.000
_cell.length_b   1.000
_cell.length_c   1.000
_cell.angle_alpha   90.00
_cell.angle_beta   90.00
_cell.angle_gamma   90.00
#
_symmetry.space_group_name_H-M   'P 1'
#
loop_
_entity.id
_entity.type
_entity.pdbx_description
1 polymer ?
#
loop_
_entity_poly.entity_id
_entity_poly.type
_entity_poly.pdbx_seq_one_letter_code
_entity_poly.pdbx_strand_id
1 'polypeptide(L)'
;MNKYGLFALFCLLPICTTAVRASTPPEASPNWKIRYVLFVDTARNFRQIAMKAARENADVLRSHNENDYLDSDELLTPTTIFNSGTAIVVLQFDRTGRVISQHPLLSRFQGMHRPNALLALVNRDDLHGKPYYFADWAESDSESVHYLPAPCTQVDRHRYGRLVTYTPLVGGFGCREWTAQLHRTQRPYIDVTSYGERGNFIGRFMGWAGFGDTPKPVIGMHRKTWLCLHECPSGEQPGVIPDIRTWARKHDYPIPVAPATQPEYPDTETED
;
A
#
# COMPACT_ATOMS: atom_id res chain seq x y z
N MET A 1 -64.75 -59.02 16.56
CA MET A 1 -64.72 -57.93 17.56
C MET A 1 -63.27 -57.64 17.92
N ASN A 2 -62.89 -56.35 17.89
CA ASN A 2 -61.62 -55.71 18.32
C ASN A 2 -60.32 -56.18 17.61
N LYS A 3 -59.69 -55.40 16.71
CA LYS A 3 -59.14 -54.02 16.70
C LYS A 3 -57.96 -53.77 17.66
N TYR A 4 -56.95 -53.11 17.07
CA TYR A 4 -55.78 -52.41 17.63
C TYR A 4 -54.56 -53.29 17.98
N GLY A 5 -53.31 -52.90 17.68
CA GLY A 5 -52.82 -51.66 17.09
C GLY A 5 -51.29 -51.69 17.06
N LEU A 6 -50.73 -51.36 15.90
CA LEU A 6 -49.30 -51.23 15.62
C LEU A 6 -48.80 -49.93 16.28
N PHE A 7 -47.98 -50.01 17.33
CA PHE A 7 -47.27 -48.84 17.86
C PHE A 7 -45.92 -48.70 17.14
N ALA A 8 -45.87 -47.80 16.16
CA ALA A 8 -44.63 -47.30 15.58
C ALA A 8 -43.95 -46.38 16.60
N LEU A 9 -42.74 -46.78 17.03
CA LEU A 9 -41.87 -45.96 17.87
C LEU A 9 -41.27 -44.84 16.99
N PHE A 10 -41.80 -43.62 17.12
CA PHE A 10 -41.19 -42.43 16.53
C PHE A 10 -39.86 -42.13 17.24
N CYS A 11 -38.73 -42.38 16.58
CA CYS A 11 -37.45 -41.82 16.97
C CYS A 11 -37.49 -40.30 16.73
N LEU A 12 -37.77 -39.52 17.77
CA LEU A 12 -37.46 -38.09 17.81
C LEU A 12 -35.95 -37.95 18.03
N LEU A 13 -35.18 -37.98 16.95
CA LEU A 13 -33.80 -37.51 16.98
C LEU A 13 -33.82 -35.99 17.17
N PRO A 14 -33.12 -35.42 18.17
CA PRO A 14 -32.88 -34.00 18.18
C PRO A 14 -32.00 -33.69 16.98
N ILE A 15 -32.57 -32.98 16.01
CA ILE A 15 -31.81 -32.35 14.94
C ILE A 15 -30.84 -31.42 15.64
N CYS A 16 -29.58 -31.84 15.74
CA CYS A 16 -28.48 -31.00 16.13
C CYS A 16 -28.32 -30.01 14.96
N THR A 17 -29.09 -28.92 15.00
CA THR A 17 -28.75 -27.72 14.23
C THR A 17 -27.41 -27.28 14.78
N THR A 18 -26.34 -27.73 14.15
CA THR A 18 -25.07 -27.02 14.17
C THR A 18 -25.43 -25.62 13.67
N ALA A 19 -25.56 -24.69 14.62
CA ALA A 19 -25.51 -23.29 14.30
C ALA A 19 -24.19 -23.11 13.57
N VAL A 20 -24.25 -23.00 12.24
CA VAL A 20 -23.18 -22.42 11.45
C VAL A 20 -22.94 -21.10 12.13
N ARG A 21 -21.82 -21.03 12.87
CA ARG A 21 -21.37 -19.82 13.52
C ARG A 21 -21.24 -18.83 12.37
N ALA A 22 -22.20 -17.93 12.25
CA ALA A 22 -22.09 -16.81 11.33
C ALA A 22 -20.74 -16.20 11.64
N SER A 23 -19.80 -16.31 10.71
CA SER A 23 -18.51 -15.67 10.81
C SER A 23 -18.82 -14.20 11.08
N THR A 24 -18.44 -13.72 12.25
CA THR A 24 -18.61 -12.32 12.63
C THR A 24 -18.11 -11.47 11.45
N PRO A 25 -18.87 -10.44 11.01
CA PRO A 25 -18.35 -9.45 10.08
C PRO A 25 -16.93 -9.08 10.47
N PRO A 26 -15.97 -8.92 9.52
CA PRO A 26 -14.66 -8.39 9.86
C PRO A 26 -14.86 -7.08 10.61
N GLU A 27 -14.60 -7.13 11.91
CA GLU A 27 -14.74 -5.99 12.79
C GLU A 27 -13.74 -4.95 12.30
N ALA A 28 -14.21 -3.73 12.06
CA ALA A 28 -13.35 -2.61 11.69
C ALA A 28 -12.11 -2.63 12.59
N SER A 29 -10.90 -2.59 12.03
CA SER A 29 -9.69 -2.61 12.84
C SER A 29 -9.77 -1.45 13.83
N PRO A 30 -9.96 -1.70 15.15
CA PRO A 30 -10.23 -0.63 16.11
C PRO A 30 -9.02 0.31 16.30
N ASN A 31 -7.92 0.01 15.60
CA ASN A 31 -6.62 0.68 15.67
C ASN A 31 -6.07 1.07 14.28
N TRP A 32 -6.91 1.36 13.27
CA TRP A 32 -6.41 1.84 11.98
C TRP A 32 -5.68 3.19 12.14
N LYS A 33 -4.37 3.20 11.85
CA LYS A 33 -3.51 4.38 12.07
C LYS A 33 -3.09 5.08 10.78
N ILE A 34 -3.28 4.47 9.62
CA ILE A 34 -2.82 4.97 8.32
C ILE A 34 -3.82 6.03 7.80
N ARG A 35 -3.33 7.24 7.54
CA ARG A 35 -4.08 8.34 6.93
C ARG A 35 -4.14 8.22 5.41
N TYR A 36 -3.04 7.84 4.78
CA TYR A 36 -3.02 7.53 3.35
C TYR A 36 -1.97 6.49 2.98
N VAL A 37 -2.19 5.85 1.84
CA VAL A 37 -1.20 5.08 1.09
C VAL A 37 -1.08 5.70 -0.31
N LEU A 38 0.15 5.97 -0.73
CA LEU A 38 0.52 6.56 -2.02
C LEU A 38 1.23 5.49 -2.86
N PHE A 39 0.66 5.13 -4.01
CA PHE A 39 1.34 4.29 -4.99
C PHE A 39 1.89 5.18 -6.10
N VAL A 40 3.14 4.96 -6.48
CA VAL A 40 3.80 5.69 -7.57
C VAL A 40 4.39 4.73 -8.56
N ASP A 41 4.15 4.99 -9.84
CA ASP A 41 4.73 4.25 -10.96
C ASP A 41 4.57 5.07 -12.25
N THR A 42 4.74 4.45 -13.41
CA THR A 42 4.34 5.02 -14.71
C THR A 42 2.89 4.66 -15.03
N ALA A 43 2.19 5.55 -15.75
CA ALA A 43 0.83 5.28 -16.23
C ALA A 43 0.74 4.07 -17.18
N ARG A 44 1.85 3.69 -17.83
CA ARG A 44 1.93 2.44 -18.60
C ARG A 44 1.97 1.24 -17.66
N ASN A 45 2.82 1.27 -16.64
CA ASN A 45 2.96 0.13 -15.74
C ASN A 45 1.69 -0.09 -14.91
N PHE A 46 1.05 0.96 -14.38
CA PHE A 46 -0.26 0.83 -13.69
C PHE A 46 -1.30 0.07 -14.54
N ARG A 47 -1.39 0.37 -15.84
CA ARG A 47 -2.29 -0.36 -16.74
C ARG A 47 -1.88 -1.83 -16.91
N GLN A 48 -0.58 -2.09 -17.06
CA GLN A 48 -0.07 -3.45 -17.26
C GLN A 48 -0.26 -4.32 -16.01
N ILE A 49 0.04 -3.78 -14.82
CA ILE A 49 -0.10 -4.49 -13.55
C ILE A 49 -1.58 -4.67 -13.19
N ALA A 50 -2.45 -3.68 -13.43
CA ALA A 50 -3.90 -3.84 -13.20
C ALA A 50 -4.50 -4.93 -14.12
N MET A 51 -4.11 -4.96 -15.40
CA MET A 51 -4.54 -6.03 -16.32
C MET A 51 -4.03 -7.41 -15.91
N LYS A 52 -2.82 -7.48 -15.36
CA LYS A 52 -2.24 -8.72 -14.85
C LYS A 52 -2.99 -9.18 -13.59
N ALA A 53 -3.14 -8.28 -12.61
CA ALA A 53 -3.86 -8.51 -11.37
C ALA A 53 -5.30 -8.96 -11.62
N ALA A 54 -6.03 -8.34 -12.56
CA ALA A 54 -7.39 -8.76 -12.92
C ALA A 54 -7.46 -10.23 -13.42
N ARG A 55 -6.44 -10.69 -14.16
CA ARG A 55 -6.37 -12.09 -14.61
C ARG A 55 -6.05 -13.03 -13.46
N GLU A 56 -5.08 -12.69 -12.63
CA GLU A 56 -4.70 -13.48 -11.46
C GLU A 56 -5.85 -13.56 -10.44
N ASN A 57 -6.58 -12.46 -10.25
CA ASN A 57 -7.77 -12.40 -9.40
C ASN A 57 -8.90 -13.29 -9.92
N ALA A 58 -9.11 -13.34 -11.24
CA ALA A 58 -10.06 -14.28 -11.84
C ALA A 58 -9.67 -15.75 -11.60
N ASP A 59 -8.38 -16.07 -11.51
CA ASP A 59 -7.89 -17.41 -11.16
C ASP A 59 -8.10 -17.70 -9.67
N VAL A 60 -7.76 -16.75 -8.80
CA VAL A 60 -7.97 -16.85 -7.35
C VAL A 60 -9.45 -17.01 -6.99
N LEU A 61 -10.35 -16.28 -7.66
CA LEU A 61 -11.80 -16.40 -7.47
C LEU A 61 -12.35 -17.75 -7.93
N ARG A 62 -11.71 -18.40 -8.91
CA ARG A 62 -12.05 -19.76 -9.34
C ARG A 62 -11.47 -20.82 -8.40
N SER A 63 -10.44 -20.49 -7.63
CA SER A 63 -9.90 -21.37 -6.60
C SER A 63 -10.85 -21.46 -5.40
N HIS A 64 -10.90 -22.63 -4.78
CA HIS A 64 -11.62 -22.83 -3.51
C HIS A 64 -10.73 -22.60 -2.27
N ASN A 65 -9.54 -22.00 -2.45
CA ASN A 65 -8.64 -21.76 -1.34
C ASN A 65 -9.05 -20.48 -0.60
N GLU A 66 -9.60 -20.62 0.60
CA GLU A 66 -10.07 -19.50 1.42
C GLU A 66 -8.94 -18.56 1.88
N ASN A 67 -7.69 -19.02 1.88
CA ASN A 67 -6.54 -18.25 2.37
C ASN A 67 -5.96 -17.28 1.33
N ASP A 68 -6.40 -17.36 0.07
CA ASP A 68 -5.88 -16.52 -1.00
C ASP A 68 -6.49 -15.12 -0.98
N TYR A 69 -5.63 -14.14 -1.21
CA TYR A 69 -5.95 -12.72 -1.37
C TYR A 69 -6.02 -12.36 -2.84
N LEU A 70 -6.88 -11.40 -3.17
CA LEU A 70 -6.86 -10.73 -4.47
C LEU A 70 -5.71 -9.72 -4.49
N ASP A 71 -5.12 -9.47 -5.65
CA ASP A 71 -4.11 -8.44 -5.85
C ASP A 71 -4.81 -7.08 -6.01
N SER A 72 -4.51 -6.15 -5.09
CA SER A 72 -5.06 -4.79 -5.10
C SER A 72 -4.65 -3.96 -6.31
N ASP A 73 -3.60 -4.32 -7.05
CA ASP A 73 -3.17 -3.62 -8.26
C ASP A 73 -4.31 -3.51 -9.30
N GLU A 74 -5.29 -4.44 -9.30
CA GLU A 74 -6.51 -4.35 -10.13
C GLU A 74 -7.33 -3.08 -9.85
N LEU A 75 -7.32 -2.60 -8.61
CA LEU A 75 -8.12 -1.47 -8.15
C LEU A 75 -7.41 -0.12 -8.33
N LEU A 76 -6.11 -0.13 -8.61
CA LEU A 76 -5.25 1.07 -8.60
C LEU A 76 -5.31 1.84 -9.93
N THR A 77 -6.32 2.71 -10.06
CA THR A 77 -6.44 3.64 -11.18
C THR A 77 -5.75 4.98 -10.86
N PRO A 78 -4.77 5.44 -11.67
CA PRO A 78 -4.10 6.73 -11.45
C PRO A 78 -5.05 7.91 -11.27
N THR A 79 -4.87 8.65 -10.18
CA THR A 79 -5.60 9.91 -9.93
C THR A 79 -4.92 11.09 -10.60
N THR A 80 -3.59 11.04 -10.75
CA THR A 80 -2.81 12.07 -11.44
C THR A 80 -1.77 11.41 -12.33
N ILE A 81 -1.63 11.92 -13.55
CA ILE A 81 -0.62 11.51 -14.53
C ILE A 81 0.15 12.75 -14.96
N PHE A 82 1.47 12.73 -14.78
CA PHE A 82 2.37 13.79 -15.18
C PHE A 82 2.83 13.61 -16.63
N ASN A 83 3.26 14.70 -17.28
CA ASN A 83 3.80 14.65 -18.64
C ASN A 83 5.05 13.77 -18.79
N SER A 84 5.76 13.50 -17.69
CA SER A 84 6.86 12.53 -17.65
C SER A 84 6.42 11.08 -17.86
N GLY A 85 5.11 10.81 -17.75
CA GLY A 85 4.55 9.46 -17.67
C GLY A 85 4.49 8.90 -16.25
N THR A 86 5.11 9.57 -15.27
CA THR A 86 4.91 9.29 -13.84
C THR A 86 3.43 9.46 -13.48
N ALA A 87 2.92 8.59 -12.64
CA ALA A 87 1.53 8.56 -12.22
C ALA A 87 1.46 8.19 -10.74
N ILE A 88 0.38 8.63 -10.09
CA ILE A 88 0.14 8.34 -8.68
C ILE A 88 -1.30 7.86 -8.46
N VAL A 89 -1.47 7.01 -7.44
CA VAL A 89 -2.75 6.62 -6.86
C VAL A 89 -2.68 6.90 -5.37
N VAL A 90 -3.70 7.54 -4.82
CA VAL A 90 -3.79 7.82 -3.38
C VAL A 90 -5.01 7.14 -2.79
N LEU A 91 -4.78 6.21 -1.87
CA LEU A 91 -5.81 5.69 -0.98
C LEU A 91 -5.80 6.53 0.28
N GLN A 92 -6.83 7.35 0.46
CA GLN A 92 -7.04 8.11 1.70
C GLN A 92 -7.98 7.34 2.61
N PHE A 93 -7.70 7.36 3.91
CA PHE A 93 -8.49 6.66 4.89
C PHE A 93 -9.03 7.63 5.96
N ASP A 94 -10.20 7.33 6.51
CA ASP A 94 -10.64 7.91 7.78
C ASP A 94 -10.06 7.13 8.98
N ARG A 95 -10.31 7.62 10.20
CA ARG A 95 -9.81 6.99 11.44
C ARG A 95 -10.40 5.60 11.72
N THR A 96 -11.43 5.19 10.99
CA THR A 96 -12.00 3.83 11.05
C THR A 96 -11.40 2.90 10.00
N GLY A 97 -10.52 3.44 9.13
CA GLY A 97 -9.93 2.71 8.01
C GLY A 97 -10.81 2.67 6.77
N ARG A 98 -11.91 3.42 6.70
CA ARG A 98 -12.70 3.49 5.45
C ARG A 98 -11.96 4.30 4.42
N VAL A 99 -11.97 3.83 3.18
CA VAL A 99 -11.39 4.58 2.07
C VAL A 99 -12.29 5.77 1.75
N ILE A 100 -11.73 6.97 1.81
CA ILE A 100 -12.40 8.25 1.54
C ILE A 100 -11.85 8.94 0.27
N SER A 101 -10.99 8.25 -0.50
CA SER A 101 -10.50 8.76 -1.77
C SER A 101 -11.64 9.07 -2.74
N GLN A 102 -11.46 10.04 -3.64
CA GLN A 102 -12.49 10.50 -4.59
C GLN A 102 -12.94 9.45 -5.62
N HIS A 103 -12.32 8.27 -5.67
CA HIS A 103 -12.67 7.22 -6.62
C HIS A 103 -13.91 6.42 -6.15
N PRO A 104 -15.06 6.46 -6.86
CA PRO A 104 -16.31 5.85 -6.39
C PRO A 104 -16.26 4.34 -6.20
N LEU A 105 -15.39 3.63 -6.93
CA LEU A 105 -15.22 2.19 -6.72
C LEU A 105 -14.50 1.89 -5.41
N LEU A 106 -13.57 2.75 -4.99
CA LEU A 106 -12.72 2.53 -3.83
C LEU A 106 -13.41 2.90 -2.52
N SER A 107 -14.42 3.79 -2.54
CA SER A 107 -15.13 4.24 -1.33
C SER A 107 -15.90 3.15 -0.60
N ARG A 108 -16.18 2.01 -1.26
CA ARG A 108 -16.78 0.82 -0.63
C ARG A 108 -15.78 0.01 0.20
N PHE A 109 -14.48 0.28 0.08
CA PHE A 109 -13.45 -0.50 0.74
C PHE A 109 -13.05 0.06 2.11
N GLN A 110 -12.53 -0.82 2.93
CA GLN A 110 -11.92 -0.51 4.21
C GLN A 110 -10.57 -1.20 4.33
N GLY A 111 -9.57 -0.45 4.80
CA GLY A 111 -8.27 -0.99 5.16
C GLY A 111 -8.36 -1.83 6.43
N MET A 112 -7.66 -2.97 6.43
CA MET A 112 -7.64 -3.88 7.56
C MET A 112 -6.28 -4.55 7.71
N HIS A 113 -5.83 -4.69 8.96
CA HIS A 113 -4.73 -5.59 9.31
C HIS A 113 -5.22 -7.03 9.30
N ARG A 114 -4.46 -7.90 8.66
CA ARG A 114 -4.73 -9.33 8.52
C ARG A 114 -3.64 -10.14 9.24
N PRO A 115 -3.87 -11.44 9.51
CA PRO A 115 -2.83 -12.32 10.04
C PRO A 115 -1.53 -12.25 9.20
N ASN A 116 -0.40 -12.55 9.82
CA ASN A 116 0.94 -12.50 9.21
C ASN A 116 1.34 -11.10 8.73
N ALA A 117 0.91 -10.07 9.47
CA ALA A 117 1.24 -8.68 9.21
C ALA A 117 0.84 -8.19 7.81
N LEU A 118 -0.22 -8.73 7.20
CA LEU A 118 -0.66 -8.27 5.88
C LEU A 118 -1.62 -7.07 6.01
N LEU A 119 -1.52 -6.13 5.09
CA LEU A 119 -2.48 -5.06 4.90
C LEU A 119 -3.35 -5.36 3.68
N ALA A 120 -4.67 -5.27 3.89
CA ALA A 120 -5.63 -5.56 2.84
C ALA A 120 -6.79 -4.57 2.81
N LEU A 121 -7.44 -4.48 1.65
CA LEU A 121 -8.72 -3.80 1.44
C LEU A 121 -9.84 -4.84 1.45
N VAL A 122 -10.86 -4.61 2.28
CA VAL A 122 -12.07 -5.44 2.35
C VAL A 122 -13.23 -4.66 1.78
N ASN A 123 -14.02 -5.29 0.92
CA ASN A 123 -15.26 -4.70 0.42
C ASN A 123 -16.31 -4.70 1.54
N ARG A 124 -16.80 -3.52 1.92
CA ARG A 124 -17.79 -3.39 3.00
C ARG A 124 -19.19 -3.84 2.58
N ASP A 125 -19.46 -3.87 1.27
CA ASP A 125 -20.72 -4.33 0.72
C ASP A 125 -20.75 -5.86 0.55
N ASP A 126 -19.60 -6.52 0.64
CA ASP A 126 -19.44 -7.97 0.55
C ASP A 126 -18.46 -8.48 1.61
N LEU A 127 -18.98 -8.69 2.82
CA LEU A 127 -18.19 -9.10 3.99
C LEU A 127 -17.63 -10.52 3.90
N HIS A 128 -18.14 -11.33 2.97
CA HIS A 128 -17.64 -12.68 2.70
C HIS A 128 -16.72 -12.72 1.46
N GLY A 129 -16.59 -11.60 0.77
CA GLY A 129 -15.72 -11.44 -0.38
C GLY A 129 -14.24 -11.58 -0.01
N LYS A 130 -13.45 -12.04 -0.98
CA LYS A 130 -12.00 -12.15 -0.80
C LYS A 130 -11.37 -10.76 -0.61
N PRO A 131 -10.49 -10.57 0.39
CA PRO A 131 -9.77 -9.32 0.59
C PRO A 131 -8.73 -9.08 -0.50
N TYR A 132 -8.46 -7.80 -0.81
CA TYR A 132 -7.38 -7.39 -1.72
C TYR A 132 -6.12 -7.02 -0.93
N TYR A 133 -5.06 -7.82 -1.06
CA TYR A 133 -3.75 -7.54 -0.47
C TYR A 133 -3.06 -6.36 -1.18
N PHE A 134 -2.46 -5.45 -0.40
CA PHE A 134 -1.71 -4.32 -0.98
C PHE A 134 -0.31 -4.10 -0.39
N ALA A 135 -0.03 -4.59 0.81
CA ALA A 135 1.29 -4.44 1.43
C ALA A 135 1.51 -5.39 2.60
N ASP A 136 2.77 -5.68 2.89
CA ASP A 136 3.22 -6.26 4.14
C ASP A 136 3.47 -5.13 5.15
N TRP A 137 3.00 -5.27 6.38
CA TRP A 137 3.43 -4.49 7.52
C TRP A 137 4.75 -5.07 8.01
N ALA A 138 5.86 -4.54 7.51
CA ALA A 138 7.18 -4.98 7.93
C ALA A 138 7.45 -4.47 9.34
N GLU A 139 7.75 -5.39 10.25
CA GLU A 139 8.26 -5.12 11.59
C GLU A 139 9.76 -5.46 11.63
N SER A 140 10.50 -4.87 12.57
CA SER A 140 11.89 -5.27 12.81
C SER A 140 11.97 -6.04 14.12
N ASP A 141 12.53 -7.24 14.05
CA ASP A 141 12.97 -8.00 15.22
C ASP A 141 14.38 -7.58 15.68
N SER A 142 15.07 -6.77 14.88
CA SER A 142 16.44 -6.32 15.11
C SER A 142 16.51 -4.83 15.46
N GLU A 143 17.35 -4.47 16.43
CA GLU A 143 17.70 -3.08 16.73
C GLU A 143 18.43 -2.37 15.57
N SER A 144 18.95 -3.12 14.58
CA SER A 144 19.72 -2.58 13.45
C SER A 144 18.87 -1.96 12.34
N VAL A 145 17.56 -2.25 12.25
CA VAL A 145 16.70 -1.69 11.20
C VAL A 145 15.92 -0.49 11.75
N HIS A 146 16.59 0.66 11.82
CA HIS A 146 16.09 1.90 12.44
C HIS A 146 14.84 2.53 11.77
N TYR A 147 14.31 1.95 10.70
CA TYR A 147 13.28 2.57 9.84
C TYR A 147 12.06 1.66 9.60
N LEU A 148 11.78 0.78 10.56
CA LEU A 148 10.57 -0.03 10.71
C LEU A 148 9.89 0.33 12.05
N PRO A 149 8.58 0.09 12.23
CA PRO A 149 7.67 -0.59 11.31
C PRO A 149 7.27 0.26 10.09
N ALA A 150 7.02 -0.40 8.95
CA ALA A 150 6.61 0.25 7.71
C ALA A 150 5.78 -0.69 6.82
N PRO A 151 4.70 -0.20 6.18
CA PRO A 151 4.13 -0.83 5.01
C PRO A 151 5.18 -0.95 3.88
N CYS A 152 5.48 -2.16 3.46
CA CYS A 152 6.40 -2.50 2.37
C CYS A 152 5.69 -3.40 1.35
N THR A 153 6.18 -3.40 0.12
CA THR A 153 5.67 -4.23 -0.98
C THR A 153 6.69 -5.29 -1.38
N GLN A 154 6.29 -6.23 -2.23
CA GLN A 154 7.25 -7.20 -2.80
C GLN A 154 8.38 -6.52 -3.59
N VAL A 155 8.14 -5.32 -4.15
CA VAL A 155 9.16 -4.53 -4.85
C VAL A 155 10.27 -4.11 -3.88
N ASP A 156 9.93 -3.83 -2.63
CA ASP A 156 10.91 -3.46 -1.59
C ASP A 156 11.85 -4.64 -1.25
N ARG A 157 11.34 -5.88 -1.22
CA ARG A 157 12.19 -7.08 -1.01
C ARG A 157 13.27 -7.21 -2.10
N HIS A 158 12.91 -6.92 -3.34
CA HIS A 158 13.87 -6.89 -4.44
C HIS A 158 14.84 -5.71 -4.38
N ARG A 159 14.42 -4.58 -3.76
CA ARG A 159 15.25 -3.38 -3.63
C ARG A 159 16.37 -3.54 -2.62
N TYR A 160 16.10 -4.20 -1.50
CA TYR A 160 17.04 -4.30 -0.38
C TYR A 160 17.91 -5.57 -0.39
N GLY A 161 17.48 -6.61 -1.12
CA GLY A 161 18.16 -7.90 -1.14
C GLY A 161 19.55 -7.90 -1.79
N ARG A 162 20.39 -8.88 -1.39
CA ARG A 162 21.84 -8.96 -1.68
C ARG A 162 22.26 -8.99 -3.15
N LEU A 163 21.39 -9.46 -4.06
CA LEU A 163 21.69 -9.65 -5.49
C LEU A 163 21.08 -8.53 -6.35
N VAL A 164 21.29 -7.27 -5.95
CA VAL A 164 20.68 -6.09 -6.57
C VAL A 164 21.06 -5.97 -8.05
N THR A 165 20.11 -6.24 -8.94
CA THR A 165 20.10 -5.56 -10.25
C THR A 165 19.25 -4.31 -10.13
N TYR A 166 19.90 -3.15 -10.02
CA TYR A 166 19.25 -1.85 -10.13
C TYR A 166 18.60 -1.74 -11.50
N THR A 167 17.32 -2.10 -11.58
CA THR A 167 16.54 -1.77 -12.76
C THR A 167 15.96 -0.37 -12.59
N PRO A 168 15.84 0.42 -13.67
CA PRO A 168 15.12 1.69 -13.65
C PRO A 168 13.65 1.56 -13.19
N LEU A 169 13.11 0.33 -13.10
CA LEU A 169 11.77 0.06 -12.61
C LEU A 169 11.70 0.13 -11.07
N VAL A 170 12.67 -0.47 -10.37
CA VAL A 170 12.67 -0.58 -8.90
C VAL A 170 13.16 0.70 -8.24
N GLY A 171 14.19 1.33 -8.80
CA GLY A 171 14.80 2.52 -8.20
C GLY A 171 15.50 2.26 -6.86
N GLY A 172 16.08 3.31 -6.29
CA GLY A 172 16.84 3.29 -5.04
C GLY A 172 16.07 3.79 -3.81
N PHE A 173 14.76 4.01 -3.94
CA PHE A 173 13.91 4.55 -2.87
C PHE A 173 12.72 3.62 -2.61
N GLY A 174 12.50 3.24 -1.36
CA GLY A 174 11.42 2.35 -0.92
C GLY A 174 10.86 2.64 0.46
N CYS A 175 10.23 1.64 1.06
CA CYS A 175 9.55 1.77 2.35
C CYS A 175 10.49 2.17 3.51
N ARG A 176 11.75 1.72 3.53
CA ARG A 176 12.73 2.11 4.56
C ARG A 176 13.12 3.58 4.42
N GLU A 177 13.47 4.02 3.20
CA GLU A 177 13.78 5.43 2.93
C GLU A 177 12.58 6.33 3.21
N TRP A 178 11.38 5.89 2.84
CA TRP A 178 10.16 6.62 3.13
C TRP A 178 9.96 6.84 4.63
N THR A 179 9.99 5.76 5.43
CA THR A 179 9.75 5.84 6.88
C THR A 179 10.83 6.66 7.58
N ALA A 180 12.09 6.55 7.16
CA ALA A 180 13.18 7.39 7.65
C ALA A 180 12.92 8.88 7.42
N GLN A 181 12.45 9.24 6.22
CA GLN A 181 12.17 10.62 5.88
C GLN A 181 10.88 11.14 6.52
N LEU A 182 9.85 10.30 6.65
CA LEU A 182 8.57 10.65 7.27
C LEU A 182 8.75 11.08 8.73
N HIS A 183 9.47 10.29 9.54
CA HIS A 183 9.60 10.57 10.97
C HIS A 183 10.74 11.53 11.34
N ARG A 184 11.66 11.85 10.42
CA ARG A 184 12.75 12.79 10.68
C ARG A 184 12.26 14.24 10.65
N THR A 185 12.04 14.85 11.81
CA THR A 185 11.48 16.22 11.93
C THR A 185 12.32 17.29 11.24
N GLN A 186 13.64 17.13 11.15
CA GLN A 186 14.52 18.09 10.46
C GLN A 186 14.45 18.00 8.93
N ARG A 187 13.74 17.03 8.37
CA ARG A 187 13.59 16.85 6.92
C ARG A 187 12.17 17.26 6.52
N PRO A 188 11.97 18.42 5.87
CA PRO A 188 10.63 18.99 5.68
C PRO A 188 9.84 18.38 4.52
N TYR A 189 10.46 17.52 3.71
CA TYR A 189 9.84 16.81 2.60
C TYR A 189 10.37 15.37 2.50
N ILE A 190 9.66 14.54 1.76
CA ILE A 190 10.10 13.20 1.35
C ILE A 190 10.61 13.29 -0.09
N ASP A 191 11.91 13.09 -0.28
CA ASP A 191 12.54 13.02 -1.59
C ASP A 191 12.60 11.56 -2.06
N VAL A 192 11.80 11.26 -3.08
CA VAL A 192 11.62 9.92 -3.66
C VAL A 192 12.50 9.67 -4.89
N THR A 193 13.45 10.57 -5.14
CA THR A 193 14.34 10.49 -6.30
C THR A 193 15.29 9.30 -6.18
N SER A 194 15.31 8.48 -7.23
CA SER A 194 16.42 7.57 -7.49
C SER A 194 17.48 8.33 -8.28
N TYR A 195 18.58 8.65 -7.61
CA TYR A 195 19.74 9.34 -8.14
C TYR A 195 20.66 8.32 -8.81
N GLY A 196 21.06 8.60 -10.05
CA GLY A 196 21.93 7.68 -10.80
C GLY A 196 22.71 8.39 -11.88
N GLU A 197 23.87 7.81 -12.25
CA GLU A 197 24.78 8.37 -13.25
C GLU A 197 24.12 8.53 -14.63
N ARG A 198 23.18 7.64 -14.96
CA ARG A 198 22.43 7.65 -16.23
C ARG A 198 21.19 8.56 -16.22
N GLY A 199 21.03 9.33 -15.14
CA GLY A 199 19.93 10.26 -14.95
C GLY A 199 19.01 9.86 -13.79
N ASN A 200 18.42 10.89 -13.18
CA ASN A 200 17.52 10.72 -12.06
C ASN A 200 16.15 10.25 -12.53
N PHE A 201 15.48 9.43 -11.74
CA PHE A 201 14.12 8.98 -12.02
C PHE A 201 13.35 8.71 -10.74
N ILE A 202 12.05 8.51 -10.88
CA ILE A 202 11.16 8.11 -9.80
C ILE A 202 10.74 6.68 -10.14
N GLY A 203 11.21 5.72 -9.33
CA GLY A 203 10.90 4.29 -9.50
C GLY A 203 9.51 3.92 -8.95
N ARG A 204 9.12 2.65 -9.12
CA ARG A 204 7.91 2.13 -8.49
C ARG A 204 8.10 2.06 -6.98
N PHE A 205 7.22 2.68 -6.21
CA PHE A 205 7.22 2.55 -4.74
C PHE A 205 5.83 2.74 -4.15
N MET A 206 5.70 2.37 -2.87
CA MET A 206 4.56 2.69 -2.03
C MET A 206 5.02 3.56 -0.85
N GLY A 207 4.34 4.67 -0.64
CA GLY A 207 4.49 5.54 0.53
C GLY A 207 3.25 5.52 1.40
N TRP A 208 3.35 6.03 2.62
CA TRP A 208 2.24 6.08 3.57
C TRP A 208 2.40 7.22 4.58
N ALA A 209 1.33 7.63 5.23
CA ALA A 209 1.47 8.40 6.46
C ALA A 209 0.34 8.03 7.40
N GLY A 210 0.58 8.12 8.69
CA GLY A 210 -0.43 8.00 9.73
C GLY A 210 -1.18 9.29 10.01
N PHE A 211 -2.19 9.19 10.89
CA PHE A 211 -2.94 10.37 11.37
C PHE A 211 -2.15 11.25 12.35
N GLY A 212 -1.09 10.70 12.96
CA GLY A 212 -0.21 11.44 13.86
C GLY A 212 0.98 12.10 13.18
N ASP A 213 1.25 11.75 11.92
CA ASP A 213 2.41 12.25 11.20
C ASP A 213 2.18 13.67 10.69
N THR A 214 3.23 14.48 10.79
CA THR A 214 3.21 15.83 10.19
C THR A 214 3.17 15.69 8.67
N PRO A 215 2.26 16.39 7.96
CA PRO A 215 2.24 16.39 6.51
C PRO A 215 3.58 16.81 5.93
N LYS A 216 4.08 16.04 4.96
CA LYS A 216 5.35 16.31 4.29
C LYS A 216 5.17 16.24 2.78
N PRO A 217 5.52 17.30 2.04
CA PRO A 217 5.52 17.26 0.58
C PRO A 217 6.35 16.08 0.08
N VAL A 218 5.77 15.31 -0.83
CA VAL A 218 6.45 14.23 -1.52
C VAL A 218 6.96 14.79 -2.83
N ILE A 219 8.27 14.88 -2.97
CA ILE A 219 8.92 15.44 -4.15
C ILE A 219 9.83 14.42 -4.80
N GLY A 220 10.03 14.54 -6.10
CA GLY A 220 10.99 13.69 -6.81
C GLY A 220 11.42 14.28 -8.14
N MET A 221 12.62 13.92 -8.57
CA MET A 221 13.18 14.33 -9.85
C MET A 221 13.07 13.21 -10.87
N HIS A 222 12.32 13.46 -11.94
CA HIS A 222 12.30 12.60 -13.11
C HIS A 222 13.05 13.27 -14.26
N ARG A 223 14.17 12.66 -14.67
CA ARG A 223 15.15 13.22 -15.60
C ARG A 223 15.69 14.56 -15.10
N LYS A 224 15.17 15.66 -15.64
CA LYS A 224 15.54 17.05 -15.29
C LYS A 224 14.39 17.83 -14.66
N THR A 225 13.24 17.19 -14.48
CA THR A 225 12.01 17.84 -14.02
C THR A 225 11.72 17.41 -12.60
N TRP A 226 11.61 18.39 -11.71
CA TRP A 226 11.13 18.17 -10.36
C TRP A 226 9.61 18.13 -10.35
N LEU A 227 9.05 17.23 -9.55
CA LEU A 227 7.62 17.05 -9.36
C LEU A 227 7.33 17.13 -7.87
N CYS A 228 6.21 17.76 -7.52
CA CYS A 228 5.53 17.50 -6.27
C CYS A 228 4.43 16.48 -6.54
N LEU A 229 4.52 15.31 -5.90
CA LEU A 229 3.64 14.17 -6.09
C LEU A 229 2.45 14.20 -5.14
N HIS A 230 2.67 14.55 -3.87
CA HIS A 230 1.62 14.52 -2.85
C HIS A 230 1.92 15.49 -1.71
N GLU A 231 0.89 15.90 -0.96
CA GLU A 231 0.96 16.86 0.16
C GLU A 231 1.77 18.12 -0.16
N CYS A 232 1.61 18.68 -1.36
CA CYS A 232 2.35 19.86 -1.77
C CYS A 232 2.08 21.03 -0.80
N PRO A 233 3.11 21.83 -0.50
CA PRO A 233 3.05 22.81 0.57
C PRO A 233 2.00 23.88 0.28
N SER A 234 1.47 24.51 1.34
CA SER A 234 0.52 25.61 1.22
C SER A 234 -0.77 25.28 0.43
N GLY A 235 -1.17 24.00 0.39
CA GLY A 235 -2.36 23.55 -0.33
C GLY A 235 -2.21 23.51 -1.84
N GLU A 236 -0.97 23.59 -2.35
CA GLU A 236 -0.67 23.41 -3.77
C GLU A 236 -1.12 22.04 -4.26
N GLN A 237 -1.47 21.95 -5.54
CA GLN A 237 -1.82 20.68 -6.17
C GLN A 237 -0.54 19.94 -6.63
N PRO A 238 -0.57 18.60 -6.70
CA PRO A 238 0.49 17.84 -7.36
C PRO A 238 0.79 18.39 -8.75
N GLY A 239 2.07 18.62 -9.05
CA GLY A 239 2.46 19.36 -10.24
C GLY A 239 3.97 19.41 -10.47
N VAL A 240 4.34 20.05 -11.57
CA VAL A 240 5.74 20.32 -11.89
C VAL A 240 6.27 21.41 -10.98
N ILE A 241 7.47 21.20 -10.43
CA ILE A 241 8.27 22.22 -9.75
C ILE A 241 9.25 22.76 -10.81
N PRO A 242 9.05 23.98 -11.37
CA PRO A 242 9.85 24.47 -12.49
C PRO A 242 11.30 24.73 -12.11
N ASP A 243 11.53 25.23 -10.89
CA ASP A 243 12.84 25.50 -10.32
C ASP A 243 12.84 25.11 -8.84
N ILE A 244 13.59 24.07 -8.51
CA ILE A 244 13.68 23.53 -7.15
C ILE A 244 14.31 24.52 -6.16
N ARG A 245 15.21 25.41 -6.61
CA ARG A 245 15.85 26.41 -5.73
C ARG A 245 14.85 27.48 -5.32
N THR A 246 14.07 27.95 -6.29
CA THR A 246 13.00 28.92 -6.06
C THR A 246 11.90 28.33 -5.19
N TRP A 247 11.50 27.08 -5.46
CA TRP A 247 10.51 26.36 -4.64
C TRP A 247 11.00 26.15 -3.20
N ALA A 248 12.24 25.67 -3.01
CA ALA A 248 12.82 25.46 -1.69
C ALA A 248 12.88 26.77 -0.89
N ARG A 249 13.32 27.87 -1.52
CA ARG A 249 13.34 29.20 -0.88
C ARG A 249 11.95 29.69 -0.49
N LYS A 250 10.94 29.51 -1.37
CA LYS A 250 9.55 29.95 -1.12
C LYS A 250 8.97 29.33 0.14
N HIS A 251 9.32 28.08 0.43
CA HIS A 251 8.77 27.30 1.54
C HIS A 251 9.73 27.14 2.72
N ASP A 252 10.89 27.84 2.70
CA ASP A 252 11.95 27.74 3.71
C ASP A 252 12.47 26.31 3.91
N TYR A 253 12.64 25.59 2.80
CA TYR A 253 13.16 24.23 2.76
C TYR A 253 14.61 24.21 2.29
N PRO A 254 15.42 23.24 2.74
CA PRO A 254 16.71 22.97 2.11
C PRO A 254 16.50 22.47 0.68
N ILE A 255 17.52 22.63 -0.16
CA ILE A 255 17.51 22.04 -1.51
C ILE A 255 17.73 20.53 -1.36
N PRO A 256 17.02 19.67 -2.11
CA PRO A 256 17.26 18.22 -2.12
C PRO A 256 18.71 17.88 -2.46
N VAL A 257 19.27 16.95 -1.69
CA VAL A 257 20.64 16.44 -1.86
C VAL A 257 20.55 14.93 -1.98
N ALA A 258 21.27 14.37 -2.96
CA ALA A 258 21.38 12.94 -3.13
C ALA A 258 21.98 12.28 -1.87
N PRO A 259 21.46 11.14 -1.42
CA PRO A 259 22.10 10.37 -0.34
C PRO A 259 23.45 9.83 -0.81
N ALA A 260 24.32 9.46 0.13
CA ALA A 260 25.65 8.93 -0.18
C ALA A 260 25.60 7.58 -0.93
N THR A 261 24.58 6.78 -0.64
CA THR A 261 24.30 5.48 -1.28
C THR A 261 22.80 5.34 -1.53
N GLN A 262 22.41 4.54 -2.53
CA GLN A 262 21.02 4.13 -2.75
C GLN A 262 20.94 2.64 -3.07
N PRO A 263 20.06 1.85 -2.43
CA PRO A 263 19.21 2.25 -1.31
C PRO A 263 20.04 2.74 -0.12
N GLU A 264 19.45 3.62 0.70
CA GLU A 264 20.15 4.17 1.88
C GLU A 264 20.24 3.09 2.98
N TYR A 265 19.28 2.15 2.98
CA TYR A 265 19.15 1.10 3.99
C TYR A 265 19.02 -0.31 3.36
N PRO A 266 20.10 -0.85 2.74
CA PRO A 266 20.11 -2.21 2.20
C PRO A 266 20.08 -3.28 3.32
N ASP A 267 19.79 -4.54 2.96
CA ASP A 267 19.92 -5.67 3.89
C ASP A 267 21.40 -5.89 4.27
N THR A 268 21.65 -6.27 5.52
CA THR A 268 23.02 -6.60 5.98
C THR A 268 23.35 -8.06 5.66
N GLU A 269 24.65 -8.40 5.54
CA GLU A 269 25.11 -9.74 5.10
C GLU A 269 24.59 -10.93 5.94
N THR A 270 23.99 -10.69 7.11
CA THR A 270 23.50 -11.71 8.05
C THR A 270 21.99 -11.93 8.02
N GLU A 271 21.24 -11.24 7.16
CA GLU A 271 19.79 -11.42 7.00
C GLU A 271 19.51 -12.45 5.89
N ASP A 272 19.76 -13.74 6.17
CA ASP A 272 19.33 -14.91 5.37
C ASP A 272 18.26 -15.71 6.13
#